data_AF-A0A1F6V5Y4-F1
#
_entry.id   AF-A0A1F6V5Y4-F1
#
_cell.length_a   1.000
_cell.length_b   1.000
_cell.length_c   1.000
_cell.angle_alpha   90.00
_cell.angle_beta   90.00
_cell.angle_gamma   90.00
#
_symmetry.space_group_name_H-M   'P 1'
#
loop_
_entity.id
_entity.type
_entity.pdbx_description
1 polymer ?
#
loop_
_entity_poly.entity_id
_entity_poly.type
_entity_poly.pdbx_seq_one_letter_code
_entity_poly.pdbx_strand_id
1 'polypeptide(L)'
;MNMKSALIFFISLLSLASSTIFVWVGYAISVGIDVPALARTFGIVAISYGAISFGLLVLAWVRAKPALQIISKYSSLAFLVTVIAGSVDLGIVSGLEWLSIIFTAILLLVNWLAVKQVVEFRYVA
;
A
#
# COMPACT_ATOMS: atom_id res chain seq x y z
N MET A 1 -11.40 -25.32 5.84
CA MET A 1 -10.56 -24.12 6.10
C MET A 1 -11.04 -23.50 7.41
N ASN A 2 -10.16 -23.33 8.40
CA ASN A 2 -10.57 -22.73 9.68
C ASN A 2 -10.88 -21.24 9.49
N MET A 3 -11.80 -20.69 10.30
CA MET A 3 -12.26 -19.28 10.16
C MET A 3 -11.10 -18.27 10.15
N LYS A 4 -10.05 -18.52 10.94
CA LYS A 4 -8.81 -17.72 10.93
C LYS A 4 -8.10 -17.74 9.58
N SER A 5 -7.90 -18.92 9.00
CA SER A 5 -7.24 -19.07 7.69
C SER A 5 -8.06 -18.42 6.56
N ALA A 6 -9.40 -18.50 6.65
CA ALA A 6 -10.29 -17.82 5.71
C ALA A 6 -10.13 -16.29 5.75
N LEU A 7 -10.06 -15.72 6.96
CA LEU A 7 -9.85 -14.29 7.17
C LEU A 7 -8.49 -13.82 6.63
N ILE A 8 -7.42 -14.59 6.89
CA ILE A 8 -6.06 -14.28 6.41
C ILE A 8 -6.01 -14.31 4.87
N PHE A 9 -6.71 -15.26 4.26
CA PHE A 9 -6.81 -15.33 2.81
C PHE A 9 -7.58 -14.12 2.25
N PHE A 10 -8.71 -13.77 2.87
CA PHE A 10 -9.51 -12.62 2.47
C PHE A 10 -8.74 -11.29 2.58
N ILE A 11 -8.04 -11.04 3.69
CA ILE A 11 -7.25 -9.81 3.84
C ILE A 11 -6.05 -9.78 2.87
N SER A 12 -5.50 -10.95 2.50
CA SER A 12 -4.47 -11.06 1.46
C SER A 12 -5.02 -10.64 0.10
N LEU A 13 -6.24 -11.07 -0.27
CA LEU A 13 -6.90 -10.64 -1.51
C LEU A 13 -7.14 -9.13 -1.52
N LEU A 14 -7.60 -8.55 -0.40
CA LEU A 14 -7.77 -7.09 -0.30
C LEU A 14 -6.43 -6.35 -0.45
N SER A 15 -5.35 -6.88 0.11
CA SER A 15 -4.00 -6.31 -0.06
C SER A 15 -3.50 -6.40 -1.50
N LEU A 16 -3.78 -7.50 -2.21
CA LEU A 16 -3.48 -7.62 -3.63
C LEU A 16 -4.27 -6.62 -4.48
N ALA A 17 -5.56 -6.46 -4.20
CA ALA A 17 -6.40 -5.47 -4.88
C ALA A 17 -5.91 -4.04 -4.62
N SER A 18 -5.63 -3.70 -3.36
CA SER A 18 -5.05 -2.42 -2.93
C SER A 18 -3.72 -2.14 -3.65
N SER A 19 -2.81 -3.12 -3.67
CA SER A 19 -1.51 -2.99 -4.35
C SER A 19 -1.68 -2.76 -5.86
N THR A 20 -2.65 -3.43 -6.49
CA THR A 20 -3.00 -3.23 -7.90
C THR A 20 -3.56 -1.83 -8.16
N ILE A 21 -4.41 -1.31 -7.27
CA ILE A 21 -4.94 0.06 -7.35
C ILE A 21 -3.79 1.08 -7.33
N PHE A 22 -2.81 0.92 -6.42
CA PHE A 22 -1.65 1.82 -6.37
C PHE A 22 -0.83 1.80 -7.66
N VAL A 23 -0.57 0.61 -8.22
CA VAL A 23 0.13 0.48 -9.52
C VAL A 23 -0.68 1.13 -10.63
N TRP A 24 -1.98 0.86 -10.70
CA TRP A 24 -2.87 1.38 -11.74
C TRP A 24 -2.98 2.91 -11.70
N VAL A 25 -3.27 3.47 -10.53
CA VAL A 25 -3.38 4.92 -10.32
C VAL A 25 -2.05 5.60 -10.60
N GLY A 26 -0.95 5.04 -10.09
CA GLY A 26 0.38 5.58 -10.34
C GLY A 26 0.73 5.57 -11.82
N TYR A 27 0.44 4.47 -12.53
CA TYR A 27 0.61 4.38 -13.97
C TYR A 27 -0.22 5.41 -14.74
N ALA A 28 -1.50 5.54 -14.41
CA ALA A 28 -2.41 6.50 -15.04
C ALA A 28 -1.92 7.95 -14.88
N ILE A 29 -1.40 8.31 -13.70
CA ILE A 29 -0.77 9.62 -13.46
C ILE A 29 0.51 9.76 -14.28
N SER A 30 1.35 8.72 -14.37
CA SER A 30 2.64 8.81 -15.05
C SER A 30 2.53 8.97 -16.57
N VAL A 31 1.50 8.40 -17.21
CA VAL A 31 1.31 8.46 -18.68
C VAL A 31 0.47 9.65 -19.16
N GLY A 32 -0.05 10.48 -18.25
CA GLY A 32 -0.81 11.66 -18.62
C GLY A 32 0.03 12.67 -19.42
N ILE A 33 -0.57 13.20 -20.50
CA ILE A 33 0.12 14.02 -21.52
C ILE A 33 0.57 15.38 -20.95
N ASP A 34 -0.18 15.96 -20.00
CA ASP A 34 0.08 17.29 -19.43
C ASP A 34 0.25 17.27 -17.90
N VAL A 35 0.74 16.16 -17.35
CA VAL A 35 0.90 16.01 -15.89
C VAL A 35 2.18 16.70 -15.42
N PRO A 36 2.13 17.59 -14.40
CA PRO A 36 3.31 18.23 -13.83
C PRO A 36 4.36 17.22 -13.37
N ALA A 37 5.65 17.58 -13.47
CA ALA A 37 6.76 16.69 -13.12
C ALA A 37 6.66 16.12 -11.69
N LEU A 38 6.20 16.94 -10.74
CA LEU A 38 5.96 16.54 -9.36
C LEU A 38 4.89 15.44 -9.27
N ALA A 39 3.73 15.64 -9.91
CA ALA A 39 2.65 14.65 -9.98
C ALA A 39 3.11 13.35 -10.68
N ARG A 40 3.91 13.43 -11.74
CA ARG A 40 4.50 12.25 -12.38
C ARG A 40 5.43 11.48 -11.43
N THR A 41 6.20 12.19 -10.61
CA THR A 41 7.07 11.59 -9.56
C THR A 41 6.23 10.88 -8.51
N PHE A 42 5.14 11.50 -8.05
CA PHE A 42 4.14 10.85 -7.19
C PHE A 42 3.58 9.56 -7.80
N GLY A 43 3.27 9.57 -9.09
CA GLY A 43 2.83 8.37 -9.82
C GLY A 43 3.85 7.23 -9.76
N ILE A 44 5.13 7.53 -9.97
CA ILE A 44 6.22 6.54 -9.88
C ILE A 44 6.37 5.99 -8.46
N VAL A 45 6.26 6.85 -7.44
CA VAL A 45 6.31 6.43 -6.03
C VAL A 45 5.12 5.53 -5.70
N ALA A 46 3.92 5.82 -6.21
CA ALA A 46 2.73 4.97 -6.04
C ALA A 46 2.90 3.59 -6.70
N ILE A 47 3.43 3.53 -7.92
CA ILE A 47 3.78 2.27 -8.60
C ILE A 47 4.77 1.47 -7.75
N SER A 48 5.83 2.14 -7.28
CA SER A 48 6.87 1.52 -6.47
C SER A 48 6.32 0.95 -5.18
N TYR A 49 5.46 1.70 -4.48
CA TYR A 49 4.79 1.22 -3.28
C TYR A 49 3.90 0.01 -3.55
N GLY A 50 3.06 0.07 -4.59
CA GLY A 50 2.18 -1.04 -4.96
C GLY A 50 2.97 -2.32 -5.28
N ALA A 51 4.06 -2.20 -6.04
CA ALA A 51 4.94 -3.33 -6.37
C ALA A 51 5.66 -3.89 -5.13
N ILE A 52 6.18 -3.02 -4.24
CA ILE A 52 6.83 -3.43 -2.99
C ILE A 52 5.82 -4.16 -2.09
N SER A 53 4.63 -3.60 -1.91
CA SER A 53 3.56 -4.19 -1.08
C SER A 53 3.16 -5.57 -1.60
N PHE A 54 2.95 -5.70 -2.91
CA PHE A 54 2.69 -6.99 -3.56
C PHE A 54 3.83 -7.99 -3.30
N GLY A 55 5.08 -7.58 -3.54
CA GLY A 55 6.25 -8.41 -3.31
C GLY A 55 6.39 -8.87 -1.86
N LEU A 56 6.15 -7.99 -0.90
CA LEU A 56 6.20 -8.32 0.53
C LEU A 56 5.12 -9.34 0.93
N LEU A 57 3.90 -9.21 0.40
CA LEU A 57 2.84 -10.19 0.66
C LEU A 57 3.19 -11.56 0.07
N VAL A 58 3.65 -11.62 -1.18
CA VAL A 58 4.10 -12.87 -1.81
C VAL A 58 5.24 -13.49 -1.01
N LEU A 59 6.24 -12.69 -0.62
CA LEU A 59 7.34 -13.14 0.22
C LEU A 59 6.86 -13.64 1.59
N ALA A 60 5.85 -13.02 2.20
CA ALA A 60 5.31 -13.48 3.48
C ALA A 60 4.67 -14.88 3.37
N TRP A 61 3.96 -15.15 2.26
CA TRP A 61 3.38 -16.47 2.00
C TRP A 61 4.44 -17.54 1.72
N VAL A 62 5.54 -17.18 1.04
CA VAL A 62 6.61 -18.12 0.66
C VAL A 62 7.63 -18.33 1.80
N ARG A 63 8.03 -17.26 2.49
CA ARG A 63 9.06 -17.21 3.54
C ARG A 63 8.66 -16.22 4.64
N ALA A 64 7.90 -16.68 5.61
CA ALA A 64 7.52 -15.87 6.76
C ALA A 64 8.74 -15.48 7.60
N LYS A 65 9.11 -14.19 7.57
CA LYS A 65 10.15 -13.61 8.40
C LYS A 65 9.58 -12.39 9.15
N PRO A 66 9.87 -12.22 10.45
CA PRO A 66 9.43 -11.06 11.22
C PRO A 66 9.85 -9.71 10.59
N ALA A 67 11.01 -9.69 9.91
CA ALA A 67 11.49 -8.51 9.20
C ALA A 67 10.52 -8.02 8.11
N LEU A 68 9.72 -8.90 7.47
CA LEU A 68 8.78 -8.50 6.41
C LEU A 68 7.66 -7.61 6.96
N GLN A 69 7.19 -7.88 8.18
CA GLN A 69 6.21 -7.03 8.85
C GLN A 69 6.78 -5.63 9.12
N ILE A 70 8.05 -5.56 9.53
CA ILE A 70 8.74 -4.30 9.82
C ILE A 70 8.87 -3.48 8.52
N ILE A 71 9.37 -4.10 7.45
CA ILE A 71 9.52 -3.44 6.14
C ILE A 71 8.16 -2.98 5.60
N SER A 72 7.12 -3.81 5.71
CA SER A 72 5.76 -3.45 5.29
C SER A 72 5.20 -2.26 6.07
N LYS A 73 5.38 -2.23 7.40
CA LYS A 73 4.94 -1.10 8.23
C LYS A 73 5.62 0.21 7.81
N TYR A 74 6.95 0.19 7.70
CA TYR A 74 7.71 1.41 7.41
C TYR A 74 7.55 1.88 5.95
N SER A 75 7.39 0.97 4.99
CA SER A 75 7.06 1.36 3.61
C SER A 75 5.67 2.01 3.50
N SER A 76 4.66 1.46 4.18
CA SER A 76 3.33 2.09 4.28
C SER A 76 3.39 3.46 4.95
N LEU A 77 4.14 3.62 6.05
CA LEU A 77 4.30 4.91 6.71
C LEU A 77 5.03 5.93 5.84
N ALA A 78 6.13 5.54 5.18
CA ALA A 78 6.87 6.41 4.29
C ALA A 78 6.01 6.90 3.11
N PHE A 79 5.20 6.00 2.54
CA PHE A 79 4.28 6.36 1.48
C PHE A 79 3.18 7.32 1.98
N LEU A 80 2.60 7.07 3.16
CA LEU A 80 1.61 7.98 3.76
C LEU A 80 2.18 9.39 3.97
N VAL A 81 3.41 9.49 4.49
CA VAL A 81 4.10 10.78 4.66
C VAL A 81 4.28 11.49 3.32
N THR A 82 4.62 10.73 2.27
CA THR A 82 4.79 11.29 0.92
C THR A 82 3.46 11.85 0.42
N VAL A 83 2.36 11.11 0.57
CA VAL A 83 1.00 11.55 0.20
C VAL A 83 0.60 12.82 0.95
N ILE A 84 0.79 12.86 2.27
CA ILE A 84 0.46 14.05 3.08
C ILE A 84 1.31 15.25 2.63
N ALA A 85 2.62 15.07 2.44
CA ALA A 85 3.49 16.14 1.98
C ALA A 85 3.07 16.68 0.60
N GLY A 86 2.67 15.79 -0.32
CA GLY A 86 2.15 16.16 -1.63
C GLY A 86 0.85 16.94 -1.59
N SER A 87 -0.07 16.57 -0.69
CA SER A 87 -1.34 17.29 -0.53
C SER A 87 -1.16 18.67 0.09
N VAL A 88 -0.21 18.85 1.02
CA VAL A 88 0.04 20.15 1.67
C VAL A 88 0.68 21.15 0.69
N ASP A 89 1.59 20.70 -0.18
CA ASP A 89 2.31 21.58 -1.12
C ASP A 89 1.41 22.16 -2.23
N LEU A 90 0.31 21.48 -2.56
CA LEU A 90 -0.65 21.96 -3.56
C LEU A 90 -1.55 23.11 -3.05
N GLY A 91 -1.47 23.49 -1.78
CA GLY A 91 -2.11 24.69 -1.23
C GLY A 91 -3.65 24.69 -1.22
N ILE A 92 -4.29 23.59 -1.63
CA ILE A 92 -5.75 23.46 -1.77
C ILE A 92 -6.25 22.38 -0.80
N VAL A 93 -6.07 22.58 0.51
CA VAL A 93 -6.59 21.66 1.54
C VAL A 93 -8.12 21.71 1.55
N SER A 94 -8.74 21.00 0.63
CA SER A 94 -10.18 20.82 0.52
C SER A 94 -10.60 19.58 1.31
N GLY A 95 -11.87 19.51 1.73
CA GLY A 95 -12.40 18.32 2.41
C GLY A 95 -12.26 17.02 1.60
N LEU A 96 -12.16 17.12 0.26
CA LEU A 96 -11.98 15.98 -0.63
C LEU A 96 -10.56 15.38 -0.53
N GLU A 97 -9.55 16.20 -0.26
CA GLU A 97 -8.18 15.73 -0.06
C GLU A 97 -8.03 14.99 1.27
N TRP A 98 -8.70 15.45 2.33
CA TRP A 98 -8.73 14.70 3.59
C TRP A 98 -9.37 13.31 3.42
N LEU A 99 -10.44 13.22 2.63
CA LEU A 99 -11.05 11.93 2.29
C LEU A 99 -10.09 11.03 1.52
N SER A 100 -9.33 11.56 0.56
CA SER A 100 -8.35 10.76 -0.21
C SER A 100 -7.18 10.30 0.67
N ILE A 101 -6.70 11.12 1.60
CA ILE A 101 -5.67 10.75 2.59
C ILE A 101 -6.18 9.64 3.50
N ILE A 102 -7.41 9.76 4.05
CA ILE A 102 -8.02 8.75 4.90
C ILE A 102 -8.19 7.43 4.15
N PHE A 103 -8.72 7.50 2.92
CA PHE A 103 -8.91 6.31 2.08
C PHE A 103 -7.58 5.63 1.78
N THR A 104 -6.55 6.40 1.44
CA THR A 104 -5.19 5.90 1.25
C THR A 104 -4.69 5.25 2.52
N ALA A 105 -4.80 5.90 3.68
CA ALA A 105 -4.37 5.35 4.95
C ALA A 105 -5.01 3.98 5.26
N ILE A 106 -6.30 3.80 4.96
CA ILE A 106 -6.99 2.51 5.10
C ILE A 106 -6.36 1.44 4.20
N LEU A 107 -6.12 1.75 2.92
CA LEU A 107 -5.47 0.82 1.98
C LEU A 107 -4.06 0.40 2.43
N LEU A 108 -3.28 1.35 2.96
CA LEU A 108 -1.95 1.10 3.51
C LEU A 108 -2.01 0.21 4.77
N LEU A 109 -3.05 0.41 5.59
CA LEU A 109 -3.33 -0.39 6.78
C LEU A 109 -3.67 -1.83 6.41
N VAL A 110 -4.52 -2.03 5.39
CA VAL A 110 -4.86 -3.36 4.86
C VAL A 110 -3.60 -4.08 4.36
N ASN A 111 -2.73 -3.37 3.63
CA ASN A 111 -1.48 -3.96 3.12
C ASN A 111 -0.57 -4.44 4.25
N TRP A 112 -0.37 -3.59 5.26
CA TRP A 112 0.43 -3.95 6.44
C TRP A 112 -0.18 -5.07 7.26
N LEU A 113 -1.49 -5.02 7.52
CA LEU A 113 -2.20 -6.05 8.27
C LEU A 113 -2.15 -7.39 7.55
N ALA A 114 -2.28 -7.42 6.22
CA ALA A 114 -2.17 -8.65 5.45
C ALA A 114 -0.79 -9.30 5.64
N VAL A 115 0.30 -8.55 5.47
CA VAL A 115 1.66 -9.07 5.68
C VAL A 115 1.85 -9.54 7.12
N LYS A 116 1.42 -8.75 8.10
CA LYS A 116 1.51 -9.11 9.53
C LYS A 116 0.79 -10.43 9.82
N GLN A 117 -0.46 -10.55 9.40
CA GLN A 117 -1.30 -11.73 9.65
C GLN A 117 -0.73 -12.98 9.00
N VAL A 118 -0.21 -12.87 7.77
CA VAL A 118 0.43 -13.99 7.07
C VAL A 118 1.72 -14.42 7.78
N VAL A 119 2.56 -13.47 8.20
CA VAL A 119 3.79 -13.77 8.95
C VAL A 119 3.46 -14.44 10.28
N GLU A 120 2.52 -13.93 11.06
CA GLU A 120 2.12 -14.52 12.35
C GLU A 120 1.52 -15.93 12.16
N PHE A 121 0.72 -16.14 11.11
CA PHE A 121 0.13 -17.44 10.81
C PHE A 121 1.16 -18.50 10.38
N ARG A 122 2.20 -18.10 9.65
CA ARG A 122 3.19 -19.01 9.03
C ARG A 122 4.50 -19.14 9.82
N TYR A 123 4.77 -18.24 10.77
CA TYR A 123 5.98 -18.29 11.61
C TYR A 123 5.73 -19.10 12.91
N VAL A 124 4.49 -19.16 13.37
CA VAL A 124 4.09 -19.90 14.58
C VAL A 124 3.64 -21.34 14.25
N ALA A 125 3.40 -21.64 12.97
CA ALA A 125 3.08 -22.97 12.45
C ALA A 125 4.32 -23.66 11.88
#